data_AF-A0A7C5NC18-F1
#
_entry.id   AF-A0A7C5NC18-F1
#
_cell.length_a   1.000
_cell.length_b   1.000
_cell.length_c   1.000
_cell.angle_alpha   90.00
_cell.angle_beta   90.00
_cell.angle_gamma   90.00
#
_symmetry.space_group_name_H-M   'P 1'
#
loop_
_entity.id
_entity.type
_entity.pdbx_description
1 polymer ?
#
loop_
_entity_poly.entity_id
_entity_poly.type
_entity_poly.pdbx_seq_one_letter_code
_entity_poly.pdbx_strand_id
1 'polypeptide(L)'
;MNGLGEWKGRDEMSRIEWCDETWNPTRGCSRVSAGCEHCYAERVAHRFSGPGQPYEGLTVVSSCARGVKPPRWTGEVRLVPEVLDRPLRWRKPRRVFVDSMSDLFHDAVPFEFAAAVFGVMAASPRHTFQVLTKRPERMREFFTWMDVQASEQRGITKAPCTHETAFRYAFDALPLRDSRKRLLLGEQWEAMRVIQASDDYGTLWPLPNVGLGVSVENQATADARIPELLDCPAAWRFVSYEPALGPVDFRRVDARYTIGGGLESVEDAMIGEFWSEGWHQGERIDWLIIGGESGPGARPFDIAWARDTIAACKAAGVPVFVKQLGAQPVDCLSGPYPEPIDDSTIVHLRHPKGADMAEWPADLRVRKMPDA
;
A
#
# COMPACT_ATOMS: atom_id res chain seq x y z
N MET A 1 -3.40 38.12 16.71
CA MET A 1 -4.68 37.48 16.37
C MET A 1 -4.87 37.56 14.87
N ASN A 2 -4.46 36.53 14.15
CA ASN A 2 -4.82 36.27 12.75
C ASN A 2 -5.08 34.76 12.66
N GLY A 3 -6.25 34.39 12.15
CA GLY A 3 -6.93 33.12 12.38
C GLY A 3 -6.09 31.88 12.09
N LEU A 4 -5.94 31.05 13.12
CA LEU A 4 -5.68 29.62 12.99
C LEU A 4 -6.88 29.01 12.26
N GLY A 5 -6.77 28.84 10.95
CA GLY A 5 -7.76 28.08 10.20
C GLY A 5 -7.83 26.66 10.75
N GLU A 6 -8.99 26.25 11.25
CA GLU A 6 -9.26 24.86 11.62
C GLU A 6 -8.89 23.94 10.45
N TRP A 7 -8.00 22.99 10.70
CA TRP A 7 -7.66 21.94 9.75
C TRP A 7 -8.92 21.13 9.44
N LYS A 8 -9.50 21.32 8.24
CA LYS A 8 -10.79 20.75 7.83
C LYS A 8 -10.76 19.25 7.52
N GLY A 9 -9.79 18.50 8.05
CA GLY A 9 -9.76 17.04 7.98
C GLY A 9 -9.73 16.42 6.58
N ARG A 10 -9.57 17.21 5.52
CA ARG A 10 -9.21 16.70 4.20
C ARG A 10 -7.69 16.72 4.13
N ASP A 11 -7.08 15.54 4.16
CA ASP A 11 -5.72 15.36 3.67
C ASP A 11 -5.73 15.59 2.15
N GLU A 12 -6.00 16.82 1.69
CA GLU A 12 -5.85 17.27 0.29
C GLU A 12 -4.35 17.36 -0.06
N MET A 13 -3.61 16.30 0.23
CA MET A 13 -2.15 16.24 0.19
C MET A 13 -1.76 15.22 -0.88
N SER A 14 -1.62 15.73 -2.10
CA SER A 14 -1.42 15.01 -3.37
C SER A 14 -2.62 14.14 -3.79
N ARG A 15 -3.27 14.52 -4.90
CA ARG A 15 -4.31 13.71 -5.52
C ARG A 15 -3.67 12.42 -6.04
N ILE A 16 -4.00 11.28 -5.42
CA ILE A 16 -3.58 9.96 -5.87
C ILE A 16 -4.60 9.50 -6.89
N GLU A 17 -4.18 9.41 -8.16
CA GLU A 17 -5.09 9.31 -9.31
C GLU A 17 -5.91 8.02 -9.36
N TRP A 18 -5.48 6.99 -8.63
CA TRP A 18 -6.11 5.68 -8.58
C TRP A 18 -6.98 5.49 -7.32
N CYS A 19 -7.26 6.53 -6.54
CA CYS A 19 -8.22 6.49 -5.44
C CYS A 19 -9.10 7.76 -5.37
N ASP A 20 -10.25 7.67 -4.71
CA ASP A 20 -11.16 8.80 -4.50
C ASP A 20 -10.80 9.61 -3.24
N GLU A 21 -10.20 8.97 -2.23
CA GLU A 21 -9.89 9.56 -0.93
C GLU A 21 -8.70 8.85 -0.28
N THR A 22 -7.94 9.58 0.54
CA THR A 22 -6.92 9.00 1.42
C THR A 22 -7.38 9.00 2.87
N TRP A 23 -7.04 7.96 3.61
CA TRP A 23 -7.32 7.84 5.03
C TRP A 23 -6.04 7.50 5.79
N ASN A 24 -5.53 8.44 6.60
CA ASN A 24 -4.26 8.30 7.31
C ASN A 24 -4.50 8.15 8.83
N PRO A 25 -4.86 6.95 9.33
CA PRO A 25 -4.94 6.68 10.77
C PRO A 25 -3.57 6.70 11.47
N THR A 26 -2.47 6.67 10.73
CA THR A 26 -1.11 6.86 11.26
C THR A 26 -0.38 8.02 10.56
N ARG A 27 0.68 8.54 11.16
CA ARG A 27 1.56 9.57 10.60
C ARG A 27 3.01 9.29 10.94
N GLY A 28 3.91 9.59 10.01
CA GLY A 28 5.33 9.30 10.18
C GLY A 28 5.69 7.90 9.68
N CYS A 29 6.98 7.66 9.47
CA CYS A 29 7.49 6.39 8.94
C CYS A 29 9.01 6.31 9.18
N SER A 30 9.62 5.16 8.90
CA SER A 30 11.07 4.99 8.77
C SER A 30 11.38 4.26 7.47
N ARG A 31 12.54 4.57 6.88
CA ARG A 31 12.96 4.06 5.57
C ARG A 31 13.45 2.62 5.68
N VAL A 32 13.03 1.77 4.74
CA VAL A 32 13.39 0.34 4.72
C VAL A 32 14.01 -0.12 3.40
N SER A 33 14.03 0.73 2.37
CA SER A 33 14.57 0.37 1.06
C SER A 33 15.12 1.58 0.30
N ALA A 34 15.82 1.31 -0.80
CA ALA A 34 16.27 2.33 -1.74
C ALA A 34 15.11 3.20 -2.25
N GLY A 35 13.90 2.64 -2.43
CA GLY A 35 12.71 3.39 -2.86
C GLY A 35 12.26 4.47 -1.87
N CYS A 36 12.64 4.36 -0.60
CA CYS A 36 12.36 5.39 0.41
C CYS A 36 13.28 6.61 0.29
N GLU A 37 14.36 6.56 -0.50
CA GLU A 37 15.38 7.60 -0.54
C GLU A 37 14.85 8.98 -0.98
N HIS A 38 13.90 8.98 -1.92
CA HIS A 38 13.24 10.17 -2.47
C HIS A 38 11.74 10.22 -2.12
N CYS A 39 11.37 9.67 -0.95
CA CYS A 39 10.00 9.60 -0.48
C CYS A 39 9.26 10.95 -0.59
N TYR A 40 8.19 10.99 -1.39
CA TYR A 40 7.40 12.21 -1.58
C TYR A 40 6.75 12.67 -0.27
N ALA A 41 6.41 11.71 0.61
CA ALA A 41 5.71 11.96 1.85
C ALA A 41 6.56 12.80 2.84
N GLU A 42 7.89 12.66 2.84
CA GLU A 42 8.76 13.49 3.69
C GLU A 42 8.66 14.98 3.33
N ARG A 43 8.67 15.29 2.02
CA ARG A 43 8.54 16.68 1.53
C ARG A 43 7.18 17.27 1.85
N VAL A 44 6.14 16.46 1.74
CA VAL A 44 4.76 16.88 1.99
C VAL A 44 4.53 17.05 3.49
N ALA A 45 4.94 16.10 4.32
CA ALA A 45 4.84 16.16 5.78
C ALA A 45 5.61 17.34 6.38
N HIS A 46 6.81 17.63 5.86
CA HIS A 46 7.61 18.77 6.33
C HIS A 46 6.90 20.12 6.15
N ARG A 47 6.06 20.27 5.12
CA ARG A 47 5.25 21.50 4.95
C ARG A 47 4.24 21.70 6.08
N PHE A 48 3.88 20.63 6.78
CA PHE A 48 2.91 20.59 7.86
C PHE A 48 3.54 20.08 9.17
N SER A 49 4.82 20.39 9.40
CA SER A 49 5.56 19.96 10.60
C SER A 49 5.83 21.07 11.62
N GLY A 50 5.17 22.23 11.49
CA GLY A 50 5.25 23.33 12.46
C GLY A 50 4.46 23.06 13.75
N PRO A 51 4.59 23.91 14.79
CA PRO A 51 3.87 23.73 16.06
C PRO A 51 2.36 23.60 15.89
N GLY A 52 1.77 22.57 16.49
CA GLY A 52 0.35 22.21 16.42
C GLY A 52 -0.10 21.61 15.08
N GLN A 53 0.81 21.41 14.12
CA GLN A 53 0.47 20.85 12.81
C GLN A 53 0.49 19.32 12.80
N PRO A 54 -0.22 18.68 11.85
CA PRO A 54 -0.35 17.24 11.76
C PRO A 54 0.94 16.40 11.89
N TYR A 55 2.05 16.90 11.35
CA TYR A 55 3.35 16.22 11.30
C TYR A 55 4.42 16.90 12.16
N GLU A 56 4.02 17.71 13.15
CA GLU A 56 4.95 18.32 14.11
C GLU A 56 5.90 17.28 14.70
N GLY A 57 7.20 17.53 14.62
CA GLY A 57 8.25 16.65 15.17
C GLY A 57 8.50 15.35 14.38
N LEU A 58 7.75 15.08 13.30
CA LEU A 58 7.89 13.83 12.53
C LEU A 58 8.89 13.93 11.37
N THR A 59 9.33 15.13 11.02
CA THR A 59 10.35 15.34 9.99
C THR A 59 11.51 16.18 10.51
N VAL A 60 12.71 15.89 10.02
CA VAL A 60 13.93 16.65 10.29
C VAL A 60 14.59 17.11 8.99
N VAL A 61 15.25 18.25 9.07
CA VAL A 61 16.08 18.80 8.00
C VAL A 61 17.49 18.94 8.55
N SER A 62 18.50 18.53 7.78
CA SER A 62 19.90 18.72 8.13
C SER A 62 20.56 19.69 7.16
N SER A 63 21.35 20.62 7.70
CA SER A 63 22.20 21.52 6.93
C SER A 63 23.61 20.95 6.81
N CYS A 64 24.24 21.11 5.66
CA CYS A 64 25.67 20.85 5.47
C CYS A 64 26.33 22.02 4.72
N ALA A 65 27.66 21.98 4.58
CA ALA A 65 28.42 23.00 3.86
C ALA A 65 27.97 23.21 2.39
N ARG A 66 27.26 22.23 1.81
CA ARG A 66 26.71 22.24 0.44
C ARG A 66 25.23 22.66 0.37
N GLY A 67 24.63 23.11 1.47
CA GLY A 67 23.24 23.56 1.53
C GLY A 67 22.36 22.71 2.44
N VAL A 68 21.04 22.89 2.29
CA VAL A 68 20.02 22.20 3.09
C VAL A 68 19.66 20.87 2.40
N LYS A 69 19.82 19.75 3.10
CA LYS A 69 19.39 18.43 2.61
C LYS A 69 17.86 18.35 2.57
N PRO A 70 17.27 17.53 1.68
CA PRO A 70 15.83 17.30 1.68
C PRO A 70 15.34 16.80 3.05
N PRO A 71 14.11 17.15 3.46
CA PRO A 71 13.55 16.67 4.72
C PRO A 71 13.49 15.15 4.75
N ARG A 72 13.67 14.60 5.94
CA ARG A 72 13.64 13.17 6.22
C ARG A 72 12.65 12.88 7.35
N TRP A 73 12.05 11.70 7.34
CA TRP A 73 11.33 11.22 8.52
C TRP A 73 12.28 11.09 9.72
N THR A 74 11.78 11.32 10.93
CA THR A 74 12.54 11.07 12.17
C THR A 74 12.62 9.59 12.53
N GLY A 75 11.74 8.77 11.94
CA GLY A 75 11.52 7.38 12.33
C GLY A 75 10.41 7.22 13.37
N GLU A 76 9.90 8.31 13.94
CA GLU A 76 8.76 8.27 14.84
C GLU A 76 7.46 8.08 14.06
N VAL A 77 6.54 7.30 14.65
CA VAL A 77 5.17 7.12 14.17
C VAL A 77 4.20 7.59 15.24
N ARG A 78 3.18 8.31 14.81
CA ARG A 78 2.08 8.79 15.64
C ARG A 78 0.78 8.14 15.19
N LEU A 79 0.07 7.53 16.13
CA LEU A 79 -1.30 7.05 15.93
C LEU A 79 -2.26 8.23 15.96
N VAL A 80 -3.31 8.19 15.13
CA VAL A 80 -4.32 9.25 15.02
C VAL A 80 -5.72 8.67 15.23
N PRO A 81 -6.07 8.21 16.44
CA PRO A 81 -7.36 7.58 16.72
C PRO A 81 -8.55 8.50 16.43
N GLU A 82 -8.35 9.82 16.43
CA GLU A 82 -9.40 10.82 16.20
C GLU A 82 -9.98 10.77 14.77
N VAL A 83 -9.23 10.21 13.82
CA VAL A 83 -9.66 10.07 12.41
C VAL A 83 -10.13 8.66 12.06
N LEU A 84 -10.11 7.71 13.00
CA LEU A 84 -10.53 6.34 12.74
C LEU A 84 -11.97 6.24 12.23
N ASP A 85 -12.87 7.10 12.72
CA ASP A 85 -14.30 7.08 12.35
C ASP A 85 -14.61 7.73 10.99
N ARG A 86 -13.62 8.25 10.27
CA ARG A 86 -13.85 8.97 9.00
C ARG A 86 -14.59 8.12 7.95
N PRO A 87 -14.19 6.86 7.68
CA PRO A 87 -14.87 6.03 6.70
C PRO A 87 -16.34 5.80 7.00
N LEU A 88 -16.68 5.58 8.27
CA LEU A 88 -18.05 5.36 8.74
C LEU A 88 -19.00 6.53 8.36
N ARG A 89 -18.45 7.76 8.24
CA ARG A 89 -19.21 8.97 7.96
C ARG A 89 -19.41 9.24 6.47
N TRP A 90 -18.70 8.55 5.59
CA TRP A 90 -18.83 8.76 4.14
C TRP A 90 -20.08 8.06 3.60
N ARG A 91 -20.92 8.84 2.91
CA ARG A 91 -22.21 8.35 2.39
C ARG A 91 -22.13 7.72 1.01
N LYS A 92 -21.22 8.20 0.16
CA LYS A 92 -21.02 7.69 -1.21
C LYS A 92 -19.94 6.63 -1.22
N PRO A 93 -20.07 5.55 -2.01
CA PRO A 93 -18.98 4.61 -2.27
C PRO A 93 -17.70 5.35 -2.68
N ARG A 94 -16.56 4.83 -2.22
CA ARG A 94 -15.23 5.42 -2.41
C ARG A 94 -14.22 4.30 -2.50
N ARG A 95 -13.23 4.46 -3.38
CA ARG A 95 -11.97 3.75 -3.34
C ARG A 95 -11.00 4.53 -2.46
N VAL A 96 -10.55 3.94 -1.36
CA VAL A 96 -9.83 4.60 -0.27
C VAL A 96 -8.42 4.05 -0.19
N PHE A 97 -7.41 4.92 -0.23
CA PHE A 97 -6.03 4.52 0.02
C PHE A 97 -5.67 4.78 1.49
N VAL A 98 -5.28 3.72 2.20
CA VAL A 98 -4.97 3.75 3.64
C VAL A 98 -3.49 4.07 3.83
N ASP A 99 -3.20 5.01 4.74
CA ASP A 99 -1.84 5.41 5.12
C ASP A 99 -0.97 5.86 3.93
N SER A 100 -1.52 6.73 3.09
CA SER A 100 -0.82 7.36 1.97
C SER A 100 0.51 8.06 2.34
N MET A 101 0.68 8.42 3.61
CA MET A 101 1.77 9.23 4.14
C MET A 101 2.49 8.56 5.33
N SER A 102 2.30 7.27 5.50
CA SER A 102 2.82 6.43 6.58
C SER A 102 2.82 4.95 6.13
N ASP A 103 2.97 4.00 7.04
CA ASP A 103 2.86 2.57 6.75
C ASP A 103 2.14 1.90 7.93
N LEU A 104 0.97 1.31 7.69
CA LEU A 104 0.13 0.70 8.75
C LEU A 104 0.85 -0.44 9.47
N PHE A 105 1.80 -1.09 8.80
CA PHE A 105 2.59 -2.20 9.34
C PHE A 105 4.00 -1.76 9.74
N HIS A 106 4.20 -0.47 10.04
CA HIS A 106 5.43 -0.01 10.69
C HIS A 106 5.57 -0.63 12.09
N ASP A 107 6.79 -0.97 12.50
CA ASP A 107 7.07 -1.68 13.77
C ASP A 107 6.54 -0.96 15.02
N ALA A 108 6.45 0.37 14.93
CA ALA A 108 5.91 1.24 15.98
C ALA A 108 4.37 1.33 16.01
N VAL A 109 3.66 0.70 15.06
CA VAL A 109 2.20 0.58 15.07
C VAL A 109 1.84 -0.73 15.79
N PRO A 110 1.15 -0.66 16.95
CA PRO A 110 0.69 -1.86 17.63
C PRO A 110 -0.33 -2.63 16.77
N PHE A 111 -0.28 -3.96 16.83
CA PHE A 111 -1.23 -4.80 16.09
C PHE A 111 -2.68 -4.56 16.53
N GLU A 112 -2.92 -4.19 17.77
CA GLU A 112 -4.23 -3.78 18.27
C GLU A 112 -4.76 -2.55 17.53
N PHE A 113 -3.89 -1.59 17.19
CA PHE A 113 -4.29 -0.41 16.42
C PHE A 113 -4.51 -0.75 14.94
N ALA A 114 -3.65 -1.60 14.35
CA ALA A 114 -3.89 -2.11 13.00
C ALA A 114 -5.24 -2.87 12.93
N ALA A 115 -5.55 -3.70 13.92
CA ALA A 115 -6.84 -4.40 14.03
C ALA A 115 -8.01 -3.43 14.14
N ALA A 116 -7.85 -2.32 14.87
CA ALA A 116 -8.87 -1.27 14.93
C ALA A 116 -9.12 -0.61 13.57
N VAL A 117 -8.07 -0.37 12.77
CA VAL A 117 -8.19 0.14 11.40
C VAL A 117 -8.96 -0.86 10.52
N PHE A 118 -8.60 -2.14 10.58
CA PHE A 118 -9.32 -3.20 9.85
C PHE A 118 -10.77 -3.36 10.31
N GLY A 119 -11.07 -3.19 11.60
CA GLY A 119 -12.44 -3.21 12.12
C GLY A 119 -13.32 -2.11 11.55
N VAL A 120 -12.77 -0.90 11.34
CA VAL A 120 -13.48 0.18 10.65
C VAL A 120 -13.70 -0.15 9.17
N MET A 121 -12.71 -0.75 8.49
CA MET A 121 -12.85 -1.17 7.09
C MET A 121 -13.95 -2.22 6.93
N ALA A 122 -14.01 -3.19 7.86
CA ALA A 122 -15.06 -4.20 7.92
C ALA A 122 -16.45 -3.57 8.14
N ALA A 123 -16.56 -2.60 9.05
CA ALA A 123 -17.81 -1.87 9.30
C ALA A 123 -18.22 -0.93 8.15
N SER A 124 -17.37 -0.75 7.13
CA SER A 124 -17.58 0.15 6.01
C SER A 124 -17.66 -0.56 4.64
N PRO A 125 -18.54 -1.58 4.45
CA PRO A 125 -18.51 -2.45 3.26
C PRO A 125 -18.85 -1.73 1.94
N ARG A 126 -19.38 -0.50 2.00
CA ARG A 126 -19.65 0.34 0.83
C ARG A 126 -18.40 0.98 0.22
N HIS A 127 -17.26 0.91 0.89
CA HIS A 127 -15.99 1.46 0.43
C HIS A 127 -15.02 0.33 0.14
N THR A 128 -14.23 0.49 -0.91
CA THR A 128 -13.10 -0.38 -1.21
C THR A 128 -11.84 0.25 -0.63
N PHE A 129 -11.10 -0.48 0.20
CA PHE A 129 -9.86 -0.02 0.82
C PHE A 129 -8.65 -0.68 0.17
N GLN A 130 -7.55 0.06 0.14
CA GLN A 130 -6.28 -0.36 -0.45
C GLN A 130 -5.22 -0.11 0.60
N VAL A 131 -4.61 -1.18 1.11
CA VAL A 131 -3.53 -1.12 2.11
C VAL A 131 -2.23 -1.48 1.42
N LEU A 132 -1.27 -0.56 1.41
CA LEU A 132 0.04 -0.76 0.78
C LEU A 132 1.13 -0.69 1.84
N THR A 133 2.08 -1.61 1.79
CA THR A 133 3.23 -1.62 2.72
C THR A 133 4.55 -1.94 2.03
N LYS A 134 5.66 -1.57 2.68
CA LYS A 134 7.01 -2.11 2.38
C LYS A 134 7.49 -3.11 3.42
N ARG A 135 6.63 -3.49 4.37
CA ARG A 135 6.89 -4.39 5.52
C ARG A 135 5.91 -5.58 5.51
N PRO A 136 5.91 -6.39 4.45
CA PRO A 136 4.90 -7.43 4.30
C PRO A 136 5.10 -8.61 5.26
N GLU A 137 6.30 -8.80 5.82
CA GLU A 137 6.53 -9.75 6.90
C GLU A 137 5.69 -9.37 8.13
N ARG A 138 5.66 -8.07 8.46
CA ARG A 138 4.91 -7.52 9.58
C ARG A 138 3.41 -7.58 9.32
N MET A 139 3.00 -7.38 8.07
CA MET A 139 1.62 -7.60 7.61
C MET A 139 1.18 -9.06 7.79
N ARG A 140 2.03 -10.03 7.43
CA ARG A 140 1.73 -11.44 7.62
C ARG A 140 1.67 -11.83 9.10
N GLU A 141 2.64 -11.37 9.89
CA GLU A 141 2.64 -11.54 11.35
C GLU A 141 1.36 -11.00 11.99
N PHE A 142 0.87 -9.85 11.51
CA PHE A 142 -0.41 -9.29 11.95
C PHE A 142 -1.58 -10.25 11.71
N PHE A 143 -1.66 -10.90 10.55
CA PHE A 143 -2.73 -11.86 10.29
C PHE A 143 -2.63 -13.12 11.15
N THR A 144 -1.42 -13.65 11.34
CA THR A 144 -1.20 -14.75 12.30
C THR A 144 -1.59 -14.34 13.72
N TRP A 145 -1.24 -13.12 14.14
CA TRP A 145 -1.63 -12.59 15.44
C TRP A 145 -3.15 -12.45 15.57
N MET A 146 -3.83 -11.96 14.52
CA MET A 146 -5.30 -11.85 14.49
C MET A 146 -5.99 -13.21 14.67
N ASP A 147 -5.47 -14.28 14.05
CA ASP A 147 -6.02 -15.63 14.20
C ASP A 147 -5.88 -16.14 15.64
N VAL A 148 -4.75 -15.88 16.28
CA VAL A 148 -4.54 -16.18 17.70
C VAL A 148 -5.53 -15.41 18.57
N GLN A 149 -5.65 -14.09 18.38
CA GLN A 149 -6.57 -13.26 19.17
C GLN A 149 -8.04 -13.69 19.00
N ALA A 150 -8.44 -14.02 17.77
CA ALA A 150 -9.79 -14.49 17.49
C ALA A 150 -10.10 -15.83 18.16
N SER A 151 -9.10 -16.70 18.26
CA SER A 151 -9.22 -18.01 18.93
C SER A 151 -9.30 -17.87 20.45
N GLU A 152 -8.45 -17.02 21.04
CA GLU A 152 -8.43 -16.77 22.49
C GLU A 152 -9.76 -16.15 22.98
N GLN A 153 -10.35 -15.23 22.22
CA GLN A 153 -11.58 -14.53 22.61
C GLN A 153 -12.83 -15.42 22.64
N ARG A 154 -12.89 -16.47 21.81
CA ARG A 154 -14.06 -17.35 21.71
C ARG A 154 -13.92 -18.67 22.48
N GLY A 155 -12.70 -18.97 22.95
CA GLY A 155 -12.37 -20.23 23.61
C GLY A 155 -12.26 -21.40 22.63
N ILE A 156 -11.66 -22.51 23.09
CA ILE A 156 -11.28 -23.68 22.24
C ILE A 156 -12.49 -24.35 21.55
N THR A 157 -13.72 -24.15 22.06
CA THR A 157 -14.93 -24.84 21.60
C THR A 157 -15.71 -24.11 20.51
N LYS A 158 -15.31 -22.90 20.12
CA LYS A 158 -16.00 -22.09 19.09
C LYS A 158 -15.01 -21.68 17.99
N ALA A 159 -15.48 -21.66 16.75
CA ALA A 159 -14.67 -21.17 15.63
C ALA A 159 -14.27 -19.69 15.84
N PRO A 160 -13.01 -19.32 15.55
CA PRO A 160 -12.52 -17.95 15.67
C PRO A 160 -13.29 -17.00 14.74
N CYS A 161 -13.46 -15.74 15.16
CA CYS A 161 -14.06 -14.69 14.34
C CYS A 161 -13.22 -13.42 14.35
N THR A 162 -12.29 -13.34 13.39
CA THR A 162 -11.37 -12.20 13.20
C THR A 162 -12.09 -10.85 13.03
N HIS A 163 -13.33 -10.86 12.54
CA HIS A 163 -14.13 -9.65 12.29
C HIS A 163 -14.65 -9.06 13.57
N GLU A 164 -15.22 -9.90 14.42
CA GLU A 164 -15.68 -9.51 15.74
C GLU A 164 -14.50 -9.02 16.58
N THR A 165 -13.37 -9.73 16.51
CA THR A 165 -12.13 -9.31 17.16
C THR A 165 -11.66 -7.94 16.66
N ALA A 166 -11.58 -7.71 15.34
CA ALA A 166 -11.21 -6.42 14.76
C ALA A 166 -12.20 -5.31 15.14
N PHE A 167 -13.50 -5.59 15.15
CA PHE A 167 -14.54 -4.66 15.60
C PHE A 167 -14.35 -4.27 17.07
N ARG A 168 -14.03 -5.23 17.95
CA ARG A 168 -13.76 -4.94 19.37
C ARG A 168 -12.57 -3.99 19.53
N TYR A 169 -11.47 -4.25 18.81
CA TYR A 169 -10.33 -3.32 18.79
C TYR A 169 -10.72 -1.94 18.26
N ALA A 170 -11.53 -1.85 17.21
CA ALA A 170 -12.04 -0.58 16.69
C ALA A 170 -12.91 0.16 17.72
N PHE A 171 -13.79 -0.56 18.41
CA PHE A 171 -14.67 0.00 19.43
C PHE A 171 -13.87 0.55 20.62
N ASP A 172 -12.83 -0.17 21.05
CA ASP A 172 -11.97 0.23 22.15
C ASP A 172 -11.06 1.40 21.79
N ALA A 173 -10.53 1.43 20.57
CA ALA A 173 -9.67 2.50 20.06
C ALA A 173 -10.40 3.83 19.83
N LEU A 174 -11.72 3.82 19.63
CA LEU A 174 -12.51 5.04 19.47
C LEU A 174 -12.66 5.79 20.81
N PRO A 175 -12.30 7.08 20.90
CA PRO A 175 -12.33 7.84 22.16
C PRO A 175 -13.70 7.83 22.86
N LEU A 176 -13.71 7.51 24.17
CA LEU A 176 -14.91 7.41 25.02
C LEU A 176 -15.79 8.67 25.09
N ARG A 177 -15.20 9.86 24.87
CA ARG A 177 -15.91 11.15 25.00
C ARG A 177 -16.88 11.43 23.85
N ASP A 178 -16.89 10.59 22.82
CA ASP A 178 -17.77 10.75 21.66
C ASP A 178 -18.69 9.53 21.50
N SER A 179 -19.71 9.45 22.35
CA SER A 179 -20.70 8.36 22.35
C SER A 179 -21.37 8.17 20.99
N ARG A 180 -21.42 9.21 20.15
CA ARG A 180 -21.97 9.15 18.78
C ARG A 180 -21.07 8.35 17.83
N LYS A 181 -19.74 8.40 17.98
CA LYS A 181 -18.81 7.62 17.14
C LYS A 181 -18.92 6.12 17.41
N ARG A 182 -18.95 5.73 18.69
CA ARG A 182 -19.13 4.32 19.07
C ARG A 182 -20.51 3.80 18.68
N LEU A 183 -21.55 4.63 18.79
CA LEU A 183 -22.89 4.30 18.32
C LEU A 183 -22.90 4.05 16.80
N LEU A 184 -22.28 4.93 16.01
CA LEU A 184 -22.22 4.77 14.55
C LEU A 184 -21.47 3.49 14.14
N LEU A 185 -20.34 3.19 14.80
CA LEU A 185 -19.61 1.95 14.56
C LEU A 185 -20.49 0.73 14.92
N GLY A 186 -21.19 0.76 16.05
CA GLY A 186 -22.11 -0.29 16.47
C GLY A 186 -23.29 -0.47 15.50
N GLU A 187 -23.93 0.61 15.04
CA GLU A 187 -25.02 0.56 14.07
C GLU A 187 -24.58 -0.05 12.73
N GLN A 188 -23.39 0.32 12.25
CA GLN A 188 -22.86 -0.22 11.00
C GLN A 188 -22.42 -1.68 11.14
N TRP A 189 -21.87 -2.05 12.29
CA TRP A 189 -21.56 -3.43 12.61
C TRP A 189 -22.81 -4.31 12.68
N GLU A 190 -23.86 -3.86 13.36
CA GLU A 190 -25.11 -4.61 13.42
C GLU A 190 -25.74 -4.78 12.03
N ALA A 191 -25.72 -3.74 11.20
CA ALA A 191 -26.17 -3.84 9.81
C ALA A 191 -25.37 -4.87 9.01
N MET A 192 -24.04 -4.93 9.19
CA MET A 192 -23.18 -5.93 8.54
C MET A 192 -23.44 -7.35 9.08
N ARG A 193 -23.58 -7.49 10.40
CA ARG A 193 -23.87 -8.76 11.07
C ARG A 193 -25.19 -9.38 10.60
N VAL A 194 -26.22 -8.57 10.40
CA VAL A 194 -27.54 -9.03 9.91
C VAL A 194 -27.48 -9.52 8.45
N ILE A 195 -26.62 -8.94 7.61
CA ILE A 195 -26.46 -9.35 6.20
C ILE A 195 -25.77 -10.72 6.09
N GLN A 196 -24.98 -11.12 7.09
CA GLN A 196 -24.15 -12.33 7.07
C GLN A 196 -24.75 -13.50 7.88
N ALA A 197 -26.04 -13.44 8.20
CA ALA A 197 -26.76 -14.46 8.95
C ALA A 197 -27.07 -15.71 8.08
N SER A 198 -26.02 -16.45 7.71
CA SER A 198 -26.13 -17.87 7.34
C SER A 198 -25.27 -18.69 8.31
N ASP A 199 -25.91 -19.19 9.37
CA ASP A 199 -25.68 -20.29 10.31
C ASP A 199 -24.32 -21.03 10.45
N ASP A 200 -23.19 -20.50 10.00
CA ASP A 200 -21.86 -20.99 10.38
C ASP A 200 -20.96 -19.79 10.72
N TYR A 201 -20.80 -19.51 12.02
CA TYR A 201 -20.01 -18.39 12.52
C TYR A 201 -18.50 -18.63 12.35
N GLY A 202 -18.02 -18.68 11.11
CA GLY A 202 -16.62 -18.85 10.71
C GLY A 202 -16.22 -17.89 9.59
N THR A 203 -15.25 -17.03 9.91
CA THR A 203 -14.35 -16.23 9.04
C THR A 203 -14.93 -15.41 7.89
N LEU A 204 -14.77 -14.08 7.94
CA LEU A 204 -14.74 -13.22 6.74
C LEU A 204 -13.35 -12.70 6.42
N TRP A 205 -12.33 -13.45 6.85
CA TRP A 205 -10.99 -13.20 6.37
C TRP A 205 -10.83 -14.09 5.13
N PRO A 206 -10.53 -13.52 3.94
CA PRO A 206 -10.23 -12.12 3.68
C PRO A 206 -11.45 -11.18 3.60
N LEU A 207 -11.28 -9.92 4.04
CA LEU A 207 -12.30 -8.88 3.90
C LEU A 207 -12.53 -8.55 2.41
N PRO A 208 -13.75 -8.75 1.86
CA PRO A 208 -14.00 -8.64 0.42
C PRO A 208 -13.76 -7.22 -0.13
N ASN A 209 -13.91 -6.20 0.72
CA ASN A 209 -13.74 -4.80 0.34
C ASN A 209 -12.32 -4.26 0.64
N VAL A 210 -11.36 -5.11 0.99
CA VAL A 210 -9.99 -4.70 1.31
C VAL A 210 -8.98 -5.40 0.40
N GLY A 211 -8.23 -4.61 -0.35
CA GLY A 211 -7.06 -5.05 -1.10
C GLY A 211 -5.79 -4.87 -0.30
N LEU A 212 -4.94 -5.89 -0.33
CA LEU A 212 -3.60 -5.84 0.26
C LEU A 212 -2.55 -5.67 -0.83
N GLY A 213 -1.51 -4.91 -0.56
CA GLY A 213 -0.45 -4.72 -1.53
C GLY A 213 0.90 -4.41 -0.95
N VAL A 214 1.92 -4.65 -1.78
CA VAL A 214 3.31 -4.37 -1.46
C VAL A 214 3.91 -3.41 -2.47
N SER A 215 4.83 -2.56 -2.01
CA SER A 215 5.67 -1.83 -2.94
C SER A 215 6.94 -2.62 -3.25
N VAL A 216 7.35 -2.63 -4.51
CA VAL A 216 8.62 -3.21 -4.96
C VAL A 216 9.37 -2.19 -5.82
N GLU A 217 10.69 -2.24 -5.80
CA GLU A 217 11.55 -1.32 -6.56
C GLU A 217 12.37 -2.01 -7.66
N ASN A 218 12.65 -3.29 -7.50
CA ASN A 218 13.45 -4.13 -8.40
C ASN A 218 13.22 -5.62 -8.08
N GLN A 219 13.80 -6.52 -8.88
CA GLN A 219 13.64 -7.97 -8.73
C GLN A 219 13.90 -8.44 -7.28
N ALA A 220 15.02 -8.05 -6.66
CA ALA A 220 15.34 -8.47 -5.30
C ALA A 220 14.26 -8.09 -4.26
N THR A 221 13.64 -6.92 -4.41
CA THR A 221 12.51 -6.54 -3.54
C THR A 221 11.20 -7.20 -3.92
N ALA A 222 11.04 -7.62 -5.18
CA ALA A 222 9.89 -8.40 -5.63
C ALA A 222 9.95 -9.82 -5.04
N ASP A 223 11.09 -10.48 -5.17
CA ASP A 223 11.40 -11.80 -4.59
C ASP A 223 11.20 -11.81 -3.07
N ALA A 224 11.60 -10.72 -2.39
CA ALA A 224 11.46 -10.64 -0.94
C ALA A 224 10.02 -10.34 -0.46
N ARG A 225 9.20 -9.63 -1.24
CA ARG A 225 7.93 -9.05 -0.73
C ARG A 225 6.67 -9.64 -1.34
N ILE A 226 6.70 -10.07 -2.59
CA ILE A 226 5.52 -10.65 -3.25
C ILE A 226 5.12 -11.97 -2.58
N PRO A 227 6.03 -12.90 -2.23
CA PRO A 227 5.64 -14.12 -1.54
C PRO A 227 4.96 -13.86 -0.20
N GLU A 228 5.43 -12.85 0.54
CA GLU A 228 4.78 -12.39 1.78
C GLU A 228 3.35 -11.91 1.55
N LEU A 229 3.09 -11.21 0.45
CA LEU A 229 1.76 -10.77 0.06
C LEU A 229 0.85 -11.93 -0.34
N LEU A 230 1.37 -12.91 -1.09
CA LEU A 230 0.60 -14.06 -1.55
C LEU A 230 0.17 -14.95 -0.37
N ASP A 231 1.03 -15.11 0.64
CA ASP A 231 0.71 -15.80 1.90
C ASP A 231 -0.29 -15.05 2.78
N CYS A 232 -0.50 -13.76 2.54
CA CYS A 232 -1.49 -13.00 3.30
C CYS A 232 -2.89 -13.30 2.79
N PRO A 233 -3.86 -13.52 3.70
CA PRO A 233 -5.24 -13.68 3.31
C PRO A 233 -5.85 -12.34 2.85
N ALA A 234 -5.95 -12.18 1.52
CA ALA A 234 -6.45 -10.99 0.84
C ALA A 234 -7.59 -11.35 -0.11
N ALA A 235 -8.57 -10.47 -0.26
CA ALA A 235 -9.66 -10.67 -1.23
C ALA A 235 -9.20 -10.36 -2.65
N TRP A 236 -8.24 -9.44 -2.76
CA TRP A 236 -7.50 -9.14 -3.96
C TRP A 236 -6.15 -8.52 -3.58
N ARG A 237 -5.15 -8.74 -4.43
CA ARG A 237 -3.75 -8.36 -4.17
C ARG A 237 -3.25 -7.37 -5.21
N PHE A 238 -2.45 -6.39 -4.79
CA PHE A 238 -1.84 -5.47 -5.75
C PHE A 238 -0.37 -5.21 -5.47
N VAL A 239 0.39 -4.98 -6.53
CA VAL A 239 1.79 -4.60 -6.44
C VAL A 239 1.97 -3.19 -6.95
N SER A 240 2.59 -2.35 -6.12
CA SER A 240 3.04 -1.01 -6.48
C SER A 240 4.52 -1.09 -6.84
N TYR A 241 4.83 -1.26 -8.13
CA TYR A 241 6.19 -1.19 -8.65
C TYR A 241 6.65 0.29 -8.71
N GLU A 242 6.81 0.86 -7.51
CA GLU A 242 7.04 2.28 -7.29
C GLU A 242 7.93 2.60 -6.06
N PRO A 243 9.00 3.39 -6.25
CA PRO A 243 9.53 3.77 -7.57
C PRO A 243 10.19 2.56 -8.26
N ALA A 244 10.01 2.45 -9.57
CA ALA A 244 10.74 1.48 -10.38
C ALA A 244 12.22 1.89 -10.47
N LEU A 245 13.12 1.09 -9.89
CA LEU A 245 14.57 1.32 -9.80
C LEU A 245 15.41 0.24 -10.51
N GLY A 246 14.78 -0.82 -11.01
CA GLY A 246 15.41 -1.89 -11.78
C GLY A 246 14.37 -2.90 -12.24
N PRO A 247 14.62 -3.66 -13.32
CA PRO A 247 13.63 -4.55 -13.93
C PRO A 247 13.07 -5.58 -12.93
N VAL A 248 11.83 -5.99 -13.17
CA VAL A 248 11.14 -7.05 -12.43
C VAL A 248 10.44 -7.97 -13.43
N ASP A 249 10.72 -9.26 -13.35
CA ASP A 249 9.96 -10.30 -14.03
C ASP A 249 8.92 -10.88 -13.07
N PHE A 250 7.69 -10.35 -13.09
CA PHE A 250 6.60 -10.81 -12.21
C PHE A 250 6.14 -12.25 -12.47
N ARG A 251 6.59 -12.87 -13.58
CA ARG A 251 6.35 -14.29 -13.89
C ARG A 251 7.34 -15.22 -13.18
N ARG A 252 8.36 -14.64 -12.53
CA ARG A 252 9.42 -15.35 -11.83
C ARG A 252 9.80 -14.58 -10.58
N VAL A 253 9.11 -14.90 -9.49
CA VAL A 253 9.51 -14.48 -8.15
C VAL A 253 9.94 -15.70 -7.35
N ASP A 254 10.86 -15.49 -6.40
CA ASP A 254 11.26 -16.56 -5.47
C ASP A 254 10.03 -17.02 -4.69
N ALA A 255 9.75 -18.32 -4.64
CA ALA A 255 8.69 -18.84 -3.78
C ALA A 255 9.23 -19.12 -2.37
N ARG A 256 8.37 -19.00 -1.34
CA ARG A 256 8.79 -19.26 0.06
C ARG A 256 8.93 -20.73 0.43
N TYR A 257 8.37 -21.63 -0.36
CA TYR A 257 8.42 -23.06 -0.06
C TYR A 257 9.66 -23.70 -0.69
N THR A 258 10.72 -23.85 0.11
CA THR A 258 11.72 -24.91 -0.10
C THR A 258 11.20 -26.21 0.53
N ILE A 259 10.82 -27.20 -0.28
CA ILE A 259 10.67 -28.57 0.21
C ILE A 259 12.04 -29.26 0.09
N GLY A 260 12.54 -29.83 1.19
CA GLY A 260 13.70 -30.74 1.14
C GLY A 260 15.11 -30.11 1.22
N GLY A 261 15.24 -28.84 1.61
CA GLY A 261 16.57 -28.25 1.91
C GLY A 261 17.46 -27.96 0.70
N GLY A 262 16.91 -27.96 -0.51
CA GLY A 262 17.53 -27.41 -1.73
C GLY A 262 16.57 -26.47 -2.46
N LEU A 263 17.09 -25.49 -3.20
CA LEU A 263 16.33 -24.74 -4.22
C LEU A 263 15.86 -25.76 -5.27
N GLU A 264 14.62 -25.74 -5.75
CA GLU A 264 14.09 -24.72 -6.66
C GLU A 264 12.56 -24.62 -6.52
N SER A 265 12.03 -23.45 -6.21
CA SER A 265 10.63 -23.11 -6.43
C SER A 265 10.58 -21.71 -7.04
N VAL A 266 9.99 -21.60 -8.23
CA VAL A 266 9.79 -20.36 -8.97
C VAL A 266 8.29 -20.18 -9.13
N GLU A 267 7.81 -18.99 -8.78
CA GLU A 267 6.40 -18.64 -8.82
C GLU A 267 6.12 -17.60 -9.92
N ASP A 268 5.11 -17.87 -10.74
CA ASP A 268 4.48 -16.88 -11.61
C ASP A 268 3.36 -16.20 -10.81
N ALA A 269 3.71 -15.08 -10.18
CA ALA A 269 2.79 -14.33 -9.32
C ALA A 269 1.62 -13.70 -10.10
N MET A 270 1.65 -13.68 -11.44
CA MET A 270 0.61 -13.08 -12.27
C MET A 270 -0.57 -14.04 -12.48
N ILE A 271 -0.27 -15.33 -12.60
CA ILE A 271 -1.26 -16.39 -12.79
C ILE A 271 -1.41 -17.29 -11.55
N GLY A 272 -0.51 -17.18 -10.58
CA GLY A 272 -0.54 -17.94 -9.33
C GLY A 272 -0.06 -19.38 -9.54
N GLU A 273 0.95 -19.60 -10.36
CA GLU A 273 1.50 -20.93 -10.60
C GLU A 273 2.90 -21.05 -9.99
N PHE A 274 3.15 -22.12 -9.25
CA PHE A 274 4.48 -22.41 -8.71
C PHE A 274 4.87 -23.86 -8.93
N TRP A 275 6.18 -24.11 -9.00
CA TRP A 275 6.71 -25.46 -9.11
C TRP A 275 7.15 -26.02 -7.76
N SER A 276 6.68 -27.22 -7.43
CA SER A 276 7.10 -28.02 -6.28
C SER A 276 6.84 -29.50 -6.57
N GLU A 277 7.85 -30.20 -7.09
CA GLU A 277 7.72 -31.59 -7.58
C GLU A 277 6.56 -31.77 -8.61
N GLY A 278 6.17 -30.68 -9.28
CA GLY A 278 4.95 -30.56 -10.08
C GLY A 278 4.43 -29.12 -10.08
N TRP A 279 3.52 -28.79 -11.01
CA TRP A 279 2.88 -27.47 -11.06
C TRP A 279 1.67 -27.43 -10.12
N HIS A 280 1.62 -26.39 -9.28
CA HIS A 280 0.55 -26.15 -8.33
C HIS A 280 -0.07 -24.77 -8.56
N GLN A 281 -1.34 -24.65 -8.21
CA GLN A 281 -2.06 -23.38 -8.21
C GLN A 281 -2.00 -22.78 -6.81
N GLY A 282 -1.62 -21.51 -6.75
CA GLY A 282 -1.56 -20.68 -5.56
C GLY A 282 -2.33 -19.37 -5.76
N GLU A 283 -1.97 -18.40 -4.95
CA GLU A 283 -2.53 -17.05 -5.00
C GLU A 283 -1.84 -16.23 -6.09
N ARG A 284 -2.51 -15.17 -6.57
CA ARG A 284 -1.97 -14.31 -7.62
C ARG A 284 -2.13 -12.82 -7.32
N ILE A 285 -1.41 -12.00 -8.06
CA ILE A 285 -1.57 -10.55 -8.11
C ILE A 285 -2.77 -10.22 -8.99
N ASP A 286 -3.64 -9.36 -8.50
CA ASP A 286 -4.85 -8.93 -9.19
C ASP A 286 -4.74 -7.53 -9.80
N TRP A 287 -3.72 -6.74 -9.44
CA TRP A 287 -3.49 -5.42 -10.01
C TRP A 287 -2.04 -4.95 -9.86
N LEU A 288 -1.52 -4.29 -10.90
CA LEU A 288 -0.17 -3.72 -10.90
C LEU A 288 -0.21 -2.21 -11.14
N ILE A 289 0.53 -1.46 -10.32
CA ILE A 289 0.76 -0.03 -10.48
C ILE A 289 2.25 0.18 -10.76
N ILE A 290 2.60 0.99 -11.75
CA ILE A 290 4.00 1.22 -12.15
C ILE A 290 4.26 2.72 -12.21
N GLY A 291 5.42 3.15 -11.71
CA GLY A 291 5.81 4.54 -11.85
C GLY A 291 7.26 4.86 -11.46
N GLY A 292 7.81 5.86 -12.17
CA GLY A 292 9.12 6.43 -11.87
C GLY A 292 9.09 7.46 -10.73
N GLU A 293 10.28 7.82 -10.25
CA GLU A 293 10.45 8.84 -9.21
C GLU A 293 10.06 10.25 -9.66
N SER A 294 9.65 11.09 -8.70
CA SER A 294 9.26 12.47 -8.98
C SER A 294 10.14 13.51 -8.28
N GLY A 295 10.37 14.63 -8.97
CA GLY A 295 11.07 15.78 -8.45
C GLY A 295 12.60 15.72 -8.59
N PRO A 296 13.32 16.69 -8.00
CA PRO A 296 14.77 16.81 -8.17
C PRO A 296 15.50 15.59 -7.62
N GLY A 297 16.50 15.12 -8.37
CA GLY A 297 17.29 13.93 -8.01
C GLY A 297 16.57 12.60 -8.26
N ALA A 298 15.41 12.61 -8.93
CA ALA A 298 14.75 11.37 -9.37
C ALA A 298 15.75 10.49 -10.13
N ARG A 299 15.80 9.20 -9.79
CA ARG A 299 16.63 8.23 -10.50
C ARG A 299 16.02 7.86 -11.85
N PRO A 300 16.85 7.40 -12.81
CA PRO A 300 16.36 7.03 -14.13
C PRO A 300 15.35 5.88 -14.06
N PHE A 301 14.28 5.99 -14.85
CA PHE A 301 13.28 4.95 -15.04
C PHE A 301 13.28 4.50 -16.49
N ASP A 302 13.73 3.27 -16.75
CA ASP A 302 13.71 2.73 -18.11
C ASP A 302 12.29 2.30 -18.49
N ILE A 303 11.75 2.94 -19.53
CA ILE A 303 10.40 2.66 -20.02
C ILE A 303 10.27 1.25 -20.60
N ALA A 304 11.38 0.58 -20.93
CA ALA A 304 11.38 -0.83 -21.29
C ALA A 304 10.83 -1.72 -20.17
N TRP A 305 11.10 -1.40 -18.90
CA TRP A 305 10.56 -2.15 -17.76
C TRP A 305 9.03 -2.01 -17.68
N ALA A 306 8.51 -0.83 -17.99
CA ALA A 306 7.07 -0.61 -18.09
C ALA A 306 6.47 -1.43 -19.23
N ARG A 307 7.10 -1.45 -20.41
CA ARG A 307 6.64 -2.22 -21.58
C ARG A 307 6.56 -3.71 -21.27
N ASP A 308 7.61 -4.29 -20.69
CA ASP A 308 7.63 -5.71 -20.31
C ASP A 308 6.53 -6.03 -19.28
N THR A 309 6.38 -5.20 -18.25
CA THR A 309 5.33 -5.38 -17.24
C THR A 309 3.93 -5.29 -17.85
N ILE A 310 3.68 -4.33 -18.75
CA ILE A 310 2.39 -4.19 -19.45
C ILE A 310 2.11 -5.42 -20.32
N ALA A 311 3.12 -5.92 -21.03
CA ALA A 311 2.99 -7.12 -21.86
C ALA A 311 2.67 -8.36 -21.00
N ALA A 312 3.37 -8.54 -19.87
CA ALA A 312 3.10 -9.61 -18.92
C ALA A 312 1.69 -9.52 -18.32
N CYS A 313 1.27 -8.32 -17.90
CA CYS A 313 -0.09 -8.06 -17.40
C CYS A 313 -1.16 -8.40 -18.44
N LYS A 314 -0.95 -7.99 -19.70
CA LYS A 314 -1.87 -8.30 -20.80
C LYS A 314 -1.97 -9.80 -21.06
N ALA A 315 -0.84 -10.52 -21.02
CA ALA A 315 -0.82 -11.97 -21.22
C ALA A 315 -1.54 -12.72 -20.09
N ALA A 316 -1.38 -12.28 -18.83
CA ALA A 316 -2.00 -12.89 -17.66
C ALA A 316 -3.43 -12.40 -17.36
N GLY A 317 -3.94 -11.40 -18.10
CA GLY A 317 -5.23 -10.78 -17.83
C GLY A 317 -5.27 -9.89 -16.58
N VAL A 318 -4.12 -9.54 -16.01
CA VAL A 318 -4.01 -8.67 -14.83
C VAL A 318 -4.14 -7.19 -15.26
N PRO A 319 -5.03 -6.38 -14.65
CA PRO A 319 -5.08 -4.95 -14.91
C PRO A 319 -3.78 -4.25 -14.48
N VAL A 320 -3.36 -3.27 -15.27
CA VAL A 320 -2.14 -2.48 -15.02
C VAL A 320 -2.43 -0.99 -15.12
N PHE A 321 -1.85 -0.22 -14.19
CA PHE A 321 -1.96 1.23 -14.11
C PHE A 321 -0.56 1.87 -14.17
N VAL A 322 -0.24 2.46 -15.31
CA VAL A 322 0.95 3.31 -15.46
C VAL A 322 0.61 4.68 -14.87
N LYS A 323 1.16 4.95 -13.69
CA LYS A 323 0.88 6.19 -12.96
C LYS A 323 1.62 7.36 -13.57
N GLN A 324 2.93 7.23 -13.76
CA GLN A 324 3.79 8.26 -14.32
C GLN A 324 5.11 7.67 -14.80
N LEU A 325 5.74 8.28 -15.81
CA LEU A 325 7.09 7.94 -16.26
C LEU A 325 8.19 8.56 -15.37
N GLY A 326 7.82 9.33 -14.35
CA GLY A 326 8.77 9.99 -13.46
C GLY A 326 9.44 11.21 -14.11
N ALA A 327 10.37 11.82 -13.37
CA ALA A 327 11.09 13.02 -13.81
C ALA A 327 12.34 12.72 -14.67
N GLN A 328 12.80 11.47 -14.70
CA GLN A 328 13.94 11.03 -15.52
C GLN A 328 13.63 9.72 -16.26
N PRO A 329 12.65 9.69 -17.18
CA PRO A 329 12.43 8.51 -18.00
C PRO A 329 13.51 8.37 -19.08
N VAL A 330 13.93 7.13 -19.31
CA VAL A 330 14.92 6.76 -20.32
C VAL A 330 14.39 5.59 -21.16
N ASP A 331 14.87 5.44 -22.40
CA ASP A 331 14.62 4.30 -23.27
C ASP A 331 15.96 3.69 -23.67
N CYS A 332 16.45 2.75 -22.84
CA CYS A 332 17.83 2.25 -22.93
C CYS A 332 17.95 0.90 -23.65
N LEU A 333 16.98 0.53 -24.51
CA LEU A 333 16.77 -0.81 -25.10
C LEU A 333 17.96 -1.45 -25.89
N SER A 334 19.08 -1.76 -25.21
CA SER A 334 20.12 -2.72 -25.62
C SER A 334 21.20 -2.99 -24.54
N GLY A 335 20.85 -3.23 -23.27
CA GLY A 335 21.80 -3.83 -22.30
C GLY A 335 21.67 -3.34 -20.84
N PRO A 336 22.35 -4.00 -19.88
CA PRO A 336 22.38 -3.53 -18.49
C PRO A 336 22.98 -2.13 -18.45
N TYR A 337 22.29 -1.19 -17.80
CA TYR A 337 22.66 0.24 -17.64
C TYR A 337 24.02 0.57 -18.27
N PRO A 338 24.09 0.90 -19.57
CA PRO A 338 25.33 1.38 -20.14
C PRO A 338 25.60 2.76 -19.52
N GLU A 339 26.59 2.81 -18.63
CA GLU A 339 27.17 4.08 -18.21
C GLU A 339 27.90 4.70 -19.42
N PRO A 340 27.66 5.99 -19.76
CA PRO A 340 26.68 6.92 -19.20
C PRO A 340 25.37 6.97 -20.02
N ILE A 341 24.25 7.29 -19.34
CA ILE A 341 23.01 7.77 -19.98
C ILE A 341 23.35 8.98 -20.84
N ASP A 342 23.25 8.86 -22.16
CA ASP A 342 23.41 9.97 -23.08
C ASP A 342 22.06 10.59 -23.46
N ASP A 343 22.09 11.79 -24.03
CA ASP A 343 20.90 12.54 -24.43
C ASP A 343 19.99 11.74 -25.39
N SER A 344 20.54 10.77 -26.13
CA SER A 344 19.77 9.97 -27.09
C SER A 344 18.85 8.95 -26.42
N THR A 345 19.14 8.58 -25.17
CA THR A 345 18.33 7.66 -24.36
C THR A 345 17.28 8.37 -23.51
N ILE A 346 17.34 9.70 -23.36
CA ILE A 346 16.41 10.45 -22.50
C ILE A 346 15.06 10.62 -23.20
N VAL A 347 13.99 10.25 -22.51
CA VAL A 347 12.62 10.53 -22.95
C VAL A 347 12.25 11.93 -22.48
N HIS A 348 12.35 12.92 -23.37
CA HIS A 348 12.08 14.31 -23.02
C HIS A 348 10.58 14.55 -22.78
N LEU A 349 10.21 14.80 -21.53
CA LEU A 349 8.86 15.19 -21.10
C LEU A 349 8.87 16.64 -20.59
N ARG A 350 7.79 17.39 -20.85
CA ARG A 350 7.62 18.74 -20.28
C ARG A 350 6.99 18.66 -18.89
N HIS A 351 6.16 17.64 -18.64
CA HIS A 351 5.54 17.47 -17.34
C HIS A 351 6.60 17.10 -16.28
N PRO A 352 6.71 17.83 -15.15
CA PRO A 352 7.84 17.71 -14.19
C PRO A 352 7.91 16.37 -13.43
N LYS A 353 6.88 15.54 -13.54
CA LYS A 353 6.82 14.18 -12.99
C LYS A 353 6.55 13.11 -14.06
N GLY A 354 6.50 13.50 -15.33
CA GLY A 354 6.10 12.60 -16.41
C GLY A 354 4.70 12.00 -16.23
N ALA A 355 3.74 12.76 -15.71
CA ALA A 355 2.37 12.28 -15.43
C ALA A 355 1.37 12.59 -16.58
N ASP A 356 1.75 13.43 -17.55
CA ASP A 356 0.91 13.74 -18.70
C ASP A 356 1.02 12.65 -19.78
N MET A 357 0.00 11.80 -19.86
CA MET A 357 -0.09 10.69 -20.82
C MET A 357 -0.01 11.13 -22.28
N ALA A 358 -0.36 12.38 -22.60
CA ALA A 358 -0.28 12.88 -23.97
C ALA A 358 1.17 12.93 -24.47
N GLU A 359 2.13 13.03 -23.56
CA GLU A 359 3.57 13.07 -23.85
C GLU A 359 4.19 11.67 -23.97
N TRP A 360 3.50 10.61 -23.55
CA TRP A 360 4.07 9.26 -23.50
C TRP A 360 3.99 8.53 -24.84
N PRO A 361 4.88 7.56 -25.13
CA PRO A 361 4.65 6.53 -26.14
C PRO A 361 3.27 5.87 -25.98
N ALA A 362 2.58 5.62 -27.09
CA ALA A 362 1.17 5.19 -27.08
C ALA A 362 0.95 3.86 -26.35
N ASP A 363 1.92 2.95 -26.43
CA ASP A 363 1.95 1.65 -25.76
C ASP A 363 2.02 1.74 -24.23
N LEU A 364 2.50 2.85 -23.68
CA LEU A 364 2.60 3.10 -22.23
C LEU A 364 1.36 3.81 -21.65
N ARG A 365 0.41 4.23 -22.50
CA ARG A 365 -0.79 4.98 -22.10
C ARG A 365 -1.86 4.06 -21.50
N VAL A 366 -1.53 3.33 -20.45
CA VAL A 366 -2.42 2.32 -19.83
C VAL A 366 -2.75 2.69 -18.40
N ARG A 367 -4.05 2.82 -18.08
CA ARG A 367 -4.57 3.13 -16.74
C ARG A 367 -5.80 2.27 -16.43
N LYS A 368 -5.63 0.95 -16.41
CA LYS A 368 -6.71 0.01 -16.08
C LYS A 368 -6.76 -0.19 -14.56
N MET A 369 -7.94 0.05 -13.98
CA MET A 369 -8.24 -0.25 -12.58
C MET A 369 -8.75 -1.70 -12.43
N PRO A 370 -8.64 -2.32 -11.25
CA PRO A 370 -9.30 -3.59 -10.99
C PRO A 370 -10.81 -3.38 -10.87
N ASP A 371 -11.56 -4.41 -11.25
CA ASP A 371 -12.99 -4.49 -10.99
C ASP A 371 -13.15 -4.72 -9.48
N ALA A 372 -13.74 -3.75 -8.77
CA ALA A 372 -13.82 -3.70 -7.31
C ALA A 372 -15.24 -3.93 -6.80
#